data_AF-A0A7C4T1L3-F1
#
_entry.id   AF-A0A7C4T1L3-F1
#
_cell.length_a   1.000
_cell.length_b   1.000
_cell.length_c   1.000
_cell.angle_alpha   90.00
_cell.angle_beta   90.00
_cell.angle_gamma   90.00
#
_symmetry.space_group_name_H-M   'P 1'
#
loop_
_entity.id
_entity.type
_entity.pdbx_description
1 polymer ?
#
loop_
_entity_poly.entity_id
_entity_poly.type
_entity_poly.pdbx_seq_one_letter_code
_entity_poly.pdbx_strand_id
1 'polypeptide(L)' 'MEIRELLVMCIEREASDLHLTEKEPPILRIDGRLTRVEAQAALTRDDLKRMIYSVLTNTQKEMFERDLELDFS' A
#
# COMPACT_ATOMS: atom_id res chain seq x y z
N MET A 1 8.69 -7.65 -2.05
CA MET A 1 8.76 -6.18 -2.08
C MET A 1 8.06 -5.68 -0.83
N GLU A 2 8.72 -4.79 -0.11
CA GLU A 2 8.22 -4.21 1.14
C GLU A 2 7.54 -2.87 0.89
N ILE A 3 6.65 -2.44 1.80
CA ILE A 3 5.91 -1.18 1.63
C ILE A 3 6.84 0.04 1.52
N ARG A 4 8.00 0.00 2.20
CA ARG A 4 9.01 1.05 2.12
C ARG A 4 9.52 1.26 0.70
N GLU A 5 9.77 0.18 -0.04
CA GLU A 5 10.28 0.23 -1.42
C GLU A 5 9.23 0.87 -2.35
N LEU A 6 7.95 0.54 -2.13
CA LEU A 6 6.83 1.15 -2.85
C LEU A 6 6.68 2.64 -2.55
N LEU A 7 6.83 3.06 -1.30
CA LEU A 7 6.79 4.47 -0.91
C LEU A 7 7.96 5.26 -1.52
N VAL A 8 9.16 4.68 -1.56
CA VAL A 8 10.30 5.29 -2.28
C VAL A 8 9.99 5.43 -3.77
N MET A 9 9.41 4.39 -4.39
CA MET A 9 9.00 4.45 -5.79
C MET A 9 7.94 5.54 -6.05
N CYS A 10 7.03 5.80 -5.09
CA CYS A 10 6.08 6.90 -5.21
C CYS A 10 6.80 8.24 -5.31
N ILE A 11 7.83 8.46 -4.48
CA ILE A 11 8.63 9.69 -4.51
C ILE A 11 9.40 9.79 -5.83
N GLU A 12 10.08 8.72 -6.24
CA GLU A 12 10.90 8.70 -7.47
C GLU A 12 10.09 8.94 -8.74
N ARG A 13 8.81 8.52 -8.74
CA ARG A 13 7.90 8.66 -9.87
C ARG A 13 6.90 9.80 -9.72
N GLU A 14 7.09 10.66 -8.73
CA GLU A 14 6.21 11.80 -8.43
C GLU A 14 4.72 11.41 -8.33
N ALA A 15 4.45 10.24 -7.76
CA ALA A 15 3.10 9.74 -7.56
C ALA A 15 2.43 10.43 -6.37
N SER A 16 1.17 10.85 -6.54
CA SER A 16 0.35 11.43 -5.47
C SER A 16 -0.16 10.39 -4.47
N ASP A 17 -0.46 9.19 -4.96
CA ASP A 17 -1.07 8.12 -4.16
C ASP A 17 -0.48 6.76 -4.50
N LEU A 18 -0.41 5.90 -3.47
CA LEU A 18 -0.15 4.47 -3.59
C LEU A 18 -1.43 3.70 -3.27
N HIS A 19 -1.94 2.94 -4.24
CA HIS A 19 -3.09 2.07 -4.08
C HIS A 19 -2.64 0.61 -4.02
N LEU A 20 -3.07 -0.11 -2.98
CA LEU A 20 -2.79 -1.52 -2.76
C LEU A 20 -4.11 -2.27 -2.59
N THR A 21 -4.35 -3.31 -3.39
CA THR A 21 -5.57 -4.13 -3.32
C THR A 21 -5.29 -5.56 -3.75
N GLU A 22 -6.11 -6.50 -3.31
CA GLU A 22 -5.91 -7.93 -3.58
C GLU A 22 -6.10 -8.20 -5.08
N LYS A 23 -5.31 -9.12 -5.64
CA LYS A 23 -5.36 -9.57 -7.04
C LYS A 23 -4.96 -8.51 -8.09
N GLU A 24 -4.45 -7.37 -7.65
CA GLU A 24 -3.84 -6.36 -8.52
C GLU A 24 -2.39 -6.13 -8.08
N PRO A 25 -1.47 -5.78 -9.00
CA PRO A 25 -0.17 -5.25 -8.60
C PRO A 25 -0.34 -3.90 -7.88
N PRO A 26 0.70 -3.37 -7.21
CA PRO A 26 0.70 -2.01 -6.71
C PRO A 26 0.36 -1.00 -7.82
N ILE A 27 -0.46 -0.01 -7.50
CA ILE A 27 -0.91 1.01 -8.45
C ILE A 27 -0.50 2.39 -7.92
N LEU A 28 0.16 3.17 -8.76
CA LEU A 28 0.54 4.54 -8.47
C LEU A 28 -0.44 5.49 -9.16
N ARG A 29 -0.81 6.58 -8.49
CA ARG A 29 -1.47 7.71 -9.17
C ARG A 29 -0.41 8.74 -9.58
N ILE A 30 -0.19 8.91 -10.88
CA ILE A 30 0.77 9.87 -11.45
C ILE A 30 0.00 10.78 -12.39
N ASP A 31 0.09 12.10 -12.19
CA ASP A 31 -0.66 13.11 -12.96
C ASP A 31 -2.17 12.80 -13.07
N GLY A 32 -2.76 12.33 -11.96
CA GLY A 32 -4.17 11.95 -11.88
C GLY A 32 -4.53 10.62 -12.53
N ARG A 33 -3.58 9.90 -13.16
CA ARG A 33 -3.80 8.61 -13.83
C ARG A 33 -3.29 7.45 -12.98
N LEU A 34 -4.06 6.36 -12.94
CA LEU A 34 -3.68 5.12 -12.27
C LEU A 34 -2.76 4.29 -13.18
N THR A 35 -1.54 4.06 -12.73
CA THR A 35 -0.48 3.33 -13.42
C THR A 35 -0.08 2.12 -12.59
N ARG A 36 -0.29 0.92 -13.14
CA ARG A 36 0.17 -0.33 -12.50
C ARG A 36 1.69 -0.37 -12.51
N VAL A 37 2.30 -0.78 -11.40
CA VAL A 37 3.75 -1.02 -11.36
C VAL A 37 4.05 -2.27 -12.20
N GLU A 38 4.71 -2.06 -13.34
CA GLU A 38 5.08 -3.14 -14.26
C GLU A 38 6.02 -4.16 -13.60
N ALA A 39 5.99 -5.40 -14.11
CA ALA A 39 6.78 -6.53 -13.63
C ALA A 39 6.58 -6.90 -12.14
N GLN A 40 5.53 -6.40 -11.49
CA GLN A 40 5.12 -6.84 -10.15
C GLN A 40 3.97 -7.84 -10.23
N ALA A 41 4.03 -8.85 -9.37
CA ALA A 41 2.95 -9.82 -9.22
C ALA A 41 1.72 -9.15 -8.57
N ALA A 42 0.55 -9.76 -8.80
CA ALA A 42 -0.66 -9.41 -8.08
C ALA A 42 -0.47 -9.63 -6.57
N LEU A 43 -0.92 -8.67 -5.77
CA LEU A 43 -0.80 -8.72 -4.32
C LEU A 43 -1.76 -9.75 -3.74
N THR A 44 -1.25 -10.59 -2.85
CA THR A 44 -2.08 -11.50 -2.05
C THR A 44 -2.58 -10.81 -0.79
N ARG A 45 -3.58 -11.41 -0.13
CA ARG A 45 -4.04 -10.98 1.20
C ARG A 45 -2.90 -10.95 2.22
N ASP A 46 -2.00 -11.92 2.17
CA ASP A 46 -0.88 -12.01 3.11
C ASP A 46 0.17 -10.91 2.84
N ASP A 47 0.41 -10.57 1.58
CA ASP A 47 1.26 -9.44 1.20
C ASP A 47 0.71 -8.12 1.71
N LEU A 48 -0.59 -7.87 1.50
CA LEU A 48 -1.27 -6.67 1.97
C LEU A 48 -1.22 -6.56 3.49
N LYS A 49 -1.54 -7.65 4.20
CA LYS A 49 -1.50 -7.66 5.67
C LYS A 49 -0.10 -7.37 6.18
N ARG A 50 0.93 -8.02 5.62
CA ARG A 50 2.33 -7.78 5.98
C ARG A 50 2.73 -6.32 5.77
N MET A 51 2.42 -5.77 4.60
CA MET A 51 2.74 -4.38 4.25
C MET A 51 2.03 -3.38 5.16
N ILE A 52 0.71 -3.49 5.32
CA ILE A 52 -0.07 -2.59 6.17
C ILE A 52 0.41 -2.69 7.62
N TYR A 53 0.58 -3.89 8.17
CA TYR A 53 0.96 -4.07 9.58
C TYR A 53 2.40 -3.62 9.87
N SER A 54 3.25 -3.50 8.86
CA SER A 54 4.62 -2.99 9.02
C SER A 54 4.69 -1.48 9.28
N VAL A 55 3.64 -0.72 8.93
CA VAL A 55 3.56 0.74 9.15
C VAL A 55 2.65 1.13 10.32
N LEU A 56 1.89 0.18 10.88
CA LEU A 56 1.01 0.42 12.02
C LEU A 56 1.69 0.10 13.35
N THR A 57 1.44 0.95 14.35
CA THR A 57 1.68 0.63 15.77
C THR A 57 0.71 -0.45 16.27
N ASN A 58 0.99 -1.05 17.43
CA ASN A 58 0.09 -2.07 18.00
C ASN A 58 -1.31 -1.53 18.28
N THR A 59 -1.41 -0.32 18.85
CA THR A 59 -2.70 0.34 19.09
C THR A 59 -3.48 0.58 17.80
N GLN A 60 -2.81 1.01 16.73
CA GLN A 60 -3.43 1.19 15.42
C GLN A 60 -3.90 -0.14 14.80
N LYS A 61 -3.15 -1.24 14.97
CA LYS A 61 -3.59 -2.57 14.54
C LYS A 61 -4.87 -3.01 15.25
N GLU A 62 -4.92 -2.83 16.56
CA GLU A 62 -6.12 -3.14 17.35
C GLU A 62 -7.34 -2.31 16.91
N MET A 63 -7.14 -1.02 16.65
CA MET A 63 -8.19 -0.16 16.10
C MET A 63 -8.66 -0.64 14.73
N PHE A 64 -7.72 -0.92 13.82
CA PHE A 64 -8.03 -1.39 12.48
C PHE A 64 -8.77 -2.75 12.49
N GLU A 65 -8.37 -3.69 13.35
CA GLU A 65 -9.03 -4.99 13.46
C GLU A 65 -10.43 -4.90 14.06
N ARG A 66 -10.66 -3.95 14.98
CA ARG A 66 -11.96 -3.71 15.62
C ARG A 66 -12.92 -2.97 14.68
N ASP A 67 -12.46 -1.90 14.07
CA ASP A 67 -13.30 -0.94 13.35
C ASP A 67 -13.34 -1.25 11.84
N LEU A 68 -12.45 -2.12 11.35
CA LEU A 68 -12.28 -2.50 9.94
C LEU A 68 -11.83 -1.35 9.02
N GLU A 69 -11.50 -0.20 9.60
CA GLU A 69 -10.97 0.99 8.93
C GLU A 69 -10.00 1.73 9.86
N LEU A 70 -9.08 2.51 9.30
CA LEU A 70 -8.14 3.34 10.04
C LEU A 70 -7.53 4.41 9.13
N ASP A 71 -7.55 5.66 9.59
CA ASP A 71 -6.72 6.75 9.05
C ASP A 71 -5.63 7.13 10.05
N PHE A 72 -4.39 7.33 9.58
CA PHE A 72 -3.26 7.72 10.42
C PHE A 72 -2.20 8.54 9.66
N SER A 73 -1.37 9.25 10.40
CA SER A 73 -0.26 10.10 9.91
C SER A 73 1.06 9.73 10.57
#